data_AF-A0A4R5GFD9-F1
#
_entry.id   AF-A0A4R5GFD9-F1
#
_cell.length_a   1.000
_cell.length_b   1.000
_cell.length_c   1.000
_cell.angle_alpha   90.00
_cell.angle_beta   90.00
_cell.angle_gamma   90.00
#
_symmetry.space_group_name_H-M   'P 1'
#
loop_
_entity.id
_entity.type
_entity.pdbx_description
1 polymer ?
#
loop_
_entity_poly.entity_id
_entity_poly.type
_entity_poly.pdbx_seq_one_letter_code
_entity_poly.pdbx_strand_id
1 'polypeptide(L)'
;MNSLLRFVLPAAALALTACSQSSPPQASDQPPVTVIQGKVATWSGTGTVGVPELNVSAPVGTDGTFTLTLPGDASLTGRTRAAADVMTALNCSGSLQSSQAGTLGLVLTGLNARDASGTRQLSAVEGEKTGLLSRRVHARAWLYTDGATQLRGTVNCAGLLNIPGLSNLPVEVAVNTQRGWNVMDLLLNVSANVFGQLSGSGTAANSTAGSATTTWRTMAELQAQLGF
;
A
#
# COMPACT_ATOMS: atom_id res chain seq x y z
N MET A 1 -32.38 46.14 -63.04
CA MET A 1 -32.35 44.75 -62.54
C MET A 1 -31.73 44.84 -61.14
N ASN A 2 -32.50 45.00 -60.04
CA ASN A 2 -33.21 43.96 -59.28
C ASN A 2 -32.40 42.65 -59.24
N SER A 3 -32.09 42.01 -58.10
CA SER A 3 -32.70 42.07 -56.78
C SER A 3 -31.85 41.31 -55.75
N LEU A 4 -31.91 41.78 -54.51
CA LEU A 4 -32.05 41.04 -53.24
C LEU A 4 -30.91 40.23 -52.60
N LEU A 5 -30.64 40.67 -51.36
CA LEU A 5 -30.08 39.96 -50.21
C LEU A 5 -30.53 38.49 -50.07
N ARG A 6 -29.61 37.64 -49.61
CA ARG A 6 -29.93 36.57 -48.66
C ARG A 6 -28.84 36.44 -47.58
N PHE A 7 -29.23 36.78 -46.36
CA PHE A 7 -28.63 36.35 -45.10
C PHE A 7 -28.65 34.82 -45.01
N VAL A 8 -27.52 34.19 -44.69
CA VAL A 8 -27.47 32.90 -43.96
C VAL A 8 -26.18 32.86 -43.13
N LEU A 9 -26.31 33.13 -41.82
CA LEU A 9 -25.43 32.59 -40.78
C LEU A 9 -26.19 31.41 -40.16
N PRO A 10 -25.58 30.21 -40.14
CA PRO A 10 -25.42 29.52 -38.85
C PRO A 10 -23.99 28.99 -38.74
N ALA A 11 -23.27 29.30 -37.66
CA ALA A 11 -23.26 28.53 -36.41
C ALA A 11 -22.23 27.39 -36.43
N ALA A 12 -21.31 27.49 -35.47
CA ALA A 12 -20.78 26.39 -34.69
C ALA A 12 -20.14 25.19 -35.44
N ALA A 13 -18.82 25.27 -35.62
CA ALA A 13 -17.97 24.09 -35.55
C ALA A 13 -16.60 24.45 -34.96
N LEU A 14 -16.59 25.17 -33.83
CA LEU A 14 -15.51 24.97 -32.87
C LEU A 14 -15.71 23.55 -32.35
N ALA A 15 -15.01 22.60 -32.96
CA ALA A 15 -14.81 21.28 -32.40
C ALA A 15 -14.03 21.47 -31.10
N LEU A 16 -14.74 21.84 -30.04
CA LEU A 16 -14.35 21.46 -28.70
C LEU A 16 -14.43 19.94 -28.69
N THR A 17 -13.35 19.28 -29.09
CA THR A 17 -12.99 17.99 -28.52
C THR A 17 -12.73 18.26 -27.04
N ALA A 18 -13.81 18.43 -26.29
CA ALA A 18 -13.88 18.13 -24.88
C ALA A 18 -13.74 16.60 -24.77
N CYS A 19 -12.57 16.09 -25.17
CA CYS A 19 -12.04 14.89 -24.55
C CYS A 19 -12.00 15.26 -23.07
N SER A 20 -12.84 14.58 -22.30
CA SER A 20 -12.88 14.59 -20.85
C SER A 20 -11.43 14.58 -20.34
N GLN A 21 -10.86 15.76 -20.11
CA GLN A 21 -9.54 15.88 -19.53
C GLN A 21 -9.75 15.52 -18.07
N SER A 22 -9.75 14.22 -17.79
CA SER A 22 -9.36 13.74 -16.48
C SER A 22 -8.06 14.46 -16.17
N SER A 23 -8.07 15.29 -15.12
CA SER A 23 -6.87 16.00 -14.69
C SER A 23 -5.70 15.02 -14.69
N PRO A 24 -4.52 15.40 -15.22
CA PRO A 24 -3.39 14.49 -15.27
C PRO A 24 -3.15 13.91 -13.87
N PRO A 25 -2.84 12.60 -13.77
CA PRO A 25 -2.65 11.95 -12.48
C PRO A 25 -1.63 12.73 -11.65
N GLN A 26 -2.00 13.12 -10.44
CA GLN A 26 -1.07 13.79 -9.53
C GLN A 26 -0.06 12.76 -9.04
N ALA A 27 1.22 13.02 -9.32
CA ALA A 27 2.32 12.22 -8.81
C ALA A 27 2.44 12.34 -7.28
N SER A 28 3.09 11.35 -6.66
CA SER A 28 3.51 11.47 -5.26
C SER A 28 4.60 12.54 -5.11
N ASP A 29 4.52 13.35 -4.07
CA ASP A 29 5.60 14.27 -3.69
C ASP A 29 6.78 13.55 -3.01
N GLN A 30 6.60 12.29 -2.59
CA GLN A 30 7.67 11.48 -2.00
C GLN A 30 8.59 10.94 -3.09
N PRO A 31 9.92 11.13 -3.02
CA PRO A 31 10.84 10.52 -3.99
C PRO A 31 10.75 8.99 -3.95
N PRO A 32 11.01 8.29 -5.08
CA PRO A 32 10.98 6.83 -5.08
C PRO A 32 12.07 6.28 -4.17
N VAL A 33 11.75 5.26 -3.38
CA VAL A 33 12.71 4.60 -2.49
C VAL A 33 13.44 3.48 -3.22
N THR A 34 14.72 3.30 -2.91
CA THR A 34 15.55 2.22 -3.48
C THR A 34 15.97 1.20 -2.43
N VAL A 35 15.71 1.48 -1.15
CA VAL A 35 16.06 0.63 -0.02
C VAL A 35 14.94 0.61 1.01
N ILE A 36 14.81 -0.52 1.70
CA ILE A 36 14.08 -0.65 2.95
C ILE A 36 15.12 -0.70 4.07
N GLN A 37 15.06 0.29 4.95
CA GLN A 37 15.80 0.28 6.21
C GLN A 37 14.89 -0.20 7.32
N GLY A 38 15.33 -1.21 8.07
CA GLY A 38 14.50 -1.80 9.10
C GLY A 38 15.27 -2.41 10.24
N LYS A 39 14.53 -2.66 11.33
CA LYS A 39 14.98 -3.42 12.49
C LYS A 39 13.96 -4.49 12.83
N VAL A 40 14.38 -5.74 12.87
CA VAL A 40 13.54 -6.85 13.34
C VAL A 40 13.47 -6.79 14.86
N ALA A 41 12.25 -6.74 15.43
CA ALA A 41 12.07 -6.44 16.85
C ALA A 41 12.65 -7.51 17.79
N THR A 42 12.32 -8.78 17.57
CA THR A 42 12.99 -9.90 18.23
C THR A 42 13.92 -10.58 17.22
N TRP A 43 15.20 -10.22 17.32
CA TRP A 43 16.25 -10.81 16.53
C TRP A 43 17.43 -11.21 17.40
N SER A 44 18.05 -12.33 17.04
CA SER A 44 19.28 -12.79 17.67
C SER A 44 20.11 -13.56 16.65
N GLY A 45 21.41 -13.30 16.63
CA GLY A 45 22.35 -14.00 15.74
C GLY A 45 22.37 -13.45 14.31
N THR A 46 22.93 -14.25 13.40
CA THR A 46 23.07 -13.90 11.99
C THR A 46 21.93 -14.49 11.17
N GLY A 47 21.51 -13.78 10.13
CA GLY A 47 20.56 -14.29 9.15
C GLY A 47 20.30 -13.28 8.05
N THR A 48 19.18 -13.44 7.37
CA THR A 48 18.81 -12.62 6.21
C THR A 48 17.34 -12.23 6.26
N VAL A 49 17.00 -11.05 5.74
CA VAL A 49 15.64 -10.73 5.32
C VAL A 49 15.57 -10.62 3.81
N GLY A 50 14.42 -10.94 3.22
CA GLY A 50 14.26 -10.82 1.79
C GLY A 50 12.84 -11.04 1.31
N VAL A 51 12.71 -10.98 0.00
CA VAL A 51 11.46 -11.17 -0.73
C VAL A 51 11.75 -12.28 -1.74
N PRO A 52 11.57 -13.56 -1.37
CA PRO A 52 12.02 -14.69 -2.19
C PRO A 52 11.44 -14.68 -3.60
N GLU A 53 10.17 -14.29 -3.74
CA GLU A 53 9.51 -14.14 -5.04
C GLU A 53 10.21 -13.09 -5.91
N LEU A 54 10.84 -12.08 -5.30
CA LEU A 54 11.64 -11.05 -5.96
C LEU A 54 13.14 -11.36 -6.07
N ASN A 55 13.60 -12.50 -5.56
CA ASN A 55 15.01 -12.90 -5.51
C ASN A 55 15.93 -11.81 -4.91
N VAL A 56 15.41 -11.02 -3.96
CA VAL A 56 16.20 -10.02 -3.21
C VAL A 56 16.32 -10.42 -1.75
N SER A 57 17.52 -10.24 -1.21
CA SER A 57 17.80 -10.49 0.21
C SER A 57 18.92 -9.59 0.71
N ALA A 58 18.96 -9.38 2.02
CA ALA A 58 20.00 -8.62 2.71
C ALA A 58 20.35 -9.31 4.03
N PRO A 59 21.61 -9.23 4.47
CA PRO A 59 22.01 -9.70 5.79
C PRO A 59 21.34 -8.87 6.89
N VAL A 60 21.07 -9.52 8.02
CA VAL A 60 20.59 -8.88 9.25
C VAL A 60 21.74 -8.85 10.26
N GLY A 61 22.02 -7.66 10.78
CA GLY A 61 23.00 -7.47 11.85
C GLY A 61 22.58 -8.16 13.14
N THR A 62 23.54 -8.33 14.07
CA THR A 62 23.27 -8.96 15.38
C THR A 62 22.29 -8.17 16.24
N ASP A 63 22.11 -6.88 15.96
CA ASP A 63 21.15 -5.98 16.60
C ASP A 63 19.76 -5.97 15.90
N GLY A 64 19.57 -6.82 14.89
CA GLY A 64 18.34 -6.94 14.12
C GLY A 64 18.21 -5.92 12.98
N THR A 65 19.19 -5.04 12.77
CA THR A 65 19.12 -4.02 11.71
C THR A 65 19.45 -4.61 10.34
N PHE A 66 18.84 -4.06 9.30
CA PHE A 66 19.12 -4.44 7.93
C PHE A 66 18.88 -3.28 6.96
N THR A 67 19.49 -3.40 5.78
CA THR A 67 19.21 -2.55 4.62
C THR A 67 18.98 -3.44 3.41
N LEU A 68 17.74 -3.53 2.95
CA LEU A 68 17.34 -4.34 1.80
C LEU A 68 17.22 -3.45 0.57
N THR A 69 18.01 -3.71 -0.47
CA THR A 69 17.87 -3.05 -1.77
C THR A 69 16.64 -3.57 -2.48
N LEU A 70 15.77 -2.65 -2.90
CA LEU A 70 14.58 -2.95 -3.68
C LEU A 70 14.96 -3.19 -5.15
N PRO A 71 14.34 -4.16 -5.82
CA PRO A 71 14.61 -4.43 -7.23
C PRO A 71 14.12 -3.27 -8.10
N GLY A 72 14.88 -2.96 -9.16
CA GLY A 72 14.47 -1.99 -10.17
C GLY A 72 13.49 -2.56 -11.19
N ASP A 73 12.97 -1.70 -12.07
CA ASP A 73 11.91 -1.98 -13.04
C ASP A 73 12.11 -3.28 -13.83
N ALA A 74 13.34 -3.52 -14.31
CA ALA A 74 13.66 -4.69 -15.12
C ALA A 74 13.35 -6.02 -14.41
N SER A 75 13.62 -6.10 -13.11
CA SER A 75 13.40 -7.28 -12.27
C SER A 75 11.93 -7.47 -11.87
N LEU A 76 11.07 -6.50 -12.16
CA LEU A 76 9.64 -6.50 -11.84
C LEU A 76 8.76 -6.79 -13.07
N THR A 77 9.37 -6.94 -14.24
CA THR A 77 8.67 -7.29 -15.49
C THR A 77 7.83 -8.56 -15.32
N GLY A 78 6.54 -8.49 -15.66
CA GLY A 78 5.61 -9.63 -15.55
C GLY A 78 5.14 -9.96 -14.14
N ARG A 79 5.52 -9.16 -13.13
CA ARG A 79 5.13 -9.35 -11.73
C ARG A 79 4.16 -8.28 -11.23
N THR A 80 4.09 -7.16 -11.93
CA THR A 80 3.13 -6.09 -11.66
C THR A 80 1.75 -6.46 -12.19
N ARG A 81 0.71 -5.92 -11.55
CA ARG A 81 -0.70 -6.19 -11.86
C ARG A 81 -1.52 -4.91 -11.79
N ALA A 82 -2.73 -4.95 -12.36
CA ALA A 82 -3.67 -3.85 -12.19
C ALA A 82 -4.14 -3.75 -10.73
N ALA A 83 -4.59 -2.57 -10.31
CA ALA A 83 -5.01 -2.31 -8.93
C ALA A 83 -6.08 -3.30 -8.41
N ALA A 84 -7.02 -3.70 -9.27
CA ALA A 84 -8.06 -4.67 -8.93
C ALA A 84 -7.48 -6.05 -8.56
N ASP A 85 -6.51 -6.54 -9.34
CA ASP A 85 -5.89 -7.84 -9.12
C ASP A 85 -5.02 -7.87 -7.85
N VAL A 86 -4.42 -6.73 -7.49
CA VAL A 86 -3.66 -6.57 -6.24
C VAL A 86 -4.59 -6.75 -5.03
N MET A 87 -5.80 -6.17 -5.06
CA MET A 87 -6.77 -6.35 -3.97
C MET A 87 -7.16 -7.81 -3.79
N THR A 88 -7.42 -8.52 -4.89
CA THR A 88 -7.76 -9.95 -4.86
C THR A 88 -6.61 -10.78 -4.28
N ALA A 89 -5.36 -10.47 -4.63
CA ALA A 89 -4.18 -11.14 -4.08
C ALA A 89 -4.01 -10.91 -2.57
N LEU A 90 -4.46 -9.76 -2.05
CA LEU A 90 -4.45 -9.42 -0.62
C LEU A 90 -5.68 -9.93 0.13
N ASN A 91 -6.58 -10.67 -0.52
CA ASN A 91 -7.86 -11.12 0.04
C ASN A 91 -8.71 -9.95 0.59
N CYS A 92 -8.60 -8.78 -0.05
CA CYS A 92 -9.47 -7.63 0.21
C CYS A 92 -10.60 -7.59 -0.81
N SER A 93 -11.77 -7.11 -0.39
CA SER A 93 -12.93 -6.87 -1.27
C SER A 93 -13.26 -5.38 -1.34
N GLY A 94 -14.05 -4.94 -2.31
CA GLY A 94 -14.44 -3.54 -2.48
C GLY A 94 -13.96 -2.96 -3.81
N SER A 95 -13.69 -1.65 -3.83
CA SER A 95 -13.27 -0.93 -5.04
C SER A 95 -11.99 -0.15 -4.79
N LEU A 96 -11.05 -0.30 -5.72
CA LEU A 96 -9.84 0.50 -5.81
C LEU A 96 -9.65 0.89 -7.27
N GLN A 97 -9.63 2.19 -7.53
CA GLN A 97 -9.54 2.76 -8.86
C GLN A 97 -8.18 3.43 -9.02
N SER A 98 -7.62 3.28 -10.22
CA SER A 98 -6.44 4.02 -10.69
C SER A 98 -6.91 5.16 -11.57
N SER A 99 -6.47 6.39 -11.32
CA SER A 99 -6.79 7.53 -12.19
C SER A 99 -6.15 7.42 -13.58
N GLN A 100 -5.05 6.65 -13.69
CA GLN A 100 -4.38 6.36 -14.96
C GLN A 100 -4.60 4.90 -15.34
N ALA A 101 -5.39 4.68 -16.39
CA ALA A 101 -5.65 3.35 -16.94
C ALA A 101 -4.34 2.70 -17.43
N GLY A 102 -4.19 1.40 -17.18
CA GLY A 102 -3.00 0.63 -17.58
C GLY A 102 -1.79 0.75 -16.66
N THR A 103 -1.82 1.59 -15.62
CA THR A 103 -0.77 1.61 -14.60
C THR A 103 -0.76 0.27 -13.86
N LEU A 104 0.38 -0.40 -13.84
CA LEU A 104 0.57 -1.66 -13.13
C LEU A 104 1.42 -1.42 -11.88
N GLY A 105 1.16 -2.22 -10.84
CA GLY A 105 1.89 -2.13 -9.60
C GLY A 105 2.11 -3.46 -8.90
N LEU A 106 2.96 -3.43 -7.88
CA LEU A 106 3.26 -4.55 -7.00
C LEU A 106 3.35 -4.02 -5.57
N VAL A 107 2.63 -4.67 -4.64
CA VAL A 107 2.66 -4.30 -3.22
C VAL A 107 3.50 -5.31 -2.46
N LEU A 108 4.37 -4.78 -1.60
CA LEU A 108 5.15 -5.50 -0.61
C LEU A 108 4.67 -5.07 0.79
N THR A 109 4.03 -5.99 1.50
CA THR A 109 3.54 -5.81 2.87
C THR A 109 4.36 -6.58 3.90
N GLY A 110 5.27 -7.44 3.44
CA GLY A 110 6.03 -8.33 4.30
C GLY A 110 7.39 -8.71 3.73
N LEU A 111 8.24 -9.20 4.62
CA LEU A 111 9.54 -9.78 4.31
C LEU A 111 9.62 -11.17 4.93
N ASN A 112 10.41 -12.05 4.33
CA ASN A 112 10.78 -13.32 4.95
C ASN A 112 12.14 -13.17 5.62
N ALA A 113 12.16 -13.35 6.93
CA ALA A 113 13.38 -13.47 7.69
C ALA A 113 13.79 -14.94 7.81
N ARG A 114 15.07 -15.21 7.66
CA ARG A 114 15.65 -16.54 7.78
C ARG A 114 16.88 -16.51 8.66
N ASP A 115 16.91 -17.37 9.66
CA ASP A 115 18.04 -17.61 10.54
C ASP A 115 18.21 -19.12 10.80
N ALA A 116 19.02 -19.50 11.78
CA ALA A 116 19.22 -20.89 12.16
C ALA A 116 17.96 -21.58 12.70
N SER A 117 16.97 -20.82 13.20
CA SER A 117 15.70 -21.33 13.73
C SER A 117 14.65 -21.60 12.64
N GLY A 118 14.84 -21.06 11.44
CA GLY A 118 13.97 -21.29 10.30
C GLY A 118 13.61 -20.01 9.55
N THR A 119 12.50 -20.05 8.82
CA THR A 119 11.96 -18.88 8.09
C THR A 119 10.70 -18.39 8.79
N ARG A 120 10.59 -17.06 8.96
CA ARG A 120 9.40 -16.40 9.52
C ARG A 120 9.02 -15.18 8.68
N GLN A 121 7.72 -14.95 8.55
CA GLN A 121 7.20 -13.77 7.87
C GLN A 121 7.16 -12.59 8.84
N LEU A 122 7.63 -11.45 8.37
CA LEU A 122 7.65 -10.16 9.07
C LEU A 122 6.80 -9.15 8.33
N SER A 123 6.21 -8.23 9.06
CA SER A 123 5.53 -7.04 8.55
C SER A 123 6.04 -5.80 9.28
N ALA A 124 6.08 -4.67 8.59
CA ALA A 124 6.45 -3.39 9.19
C ALA A 124 5.25 -2.83 9.96
N VAL A 125 5.09 -3.23 11.23
CA VAL A 125 3.89 -2.97 12.02
C VAL A 125 4.20 -2.59 13.47
N GLU A 126 3.38 -1.69 13.99
CA GLU A 126 3.41 -1.23 15.37
C GLU A 126 1.99 -1.18 15.95
N GLY A 127 1.81 -1.79 17.12
CA GLY A 127 0.55 -1.81 17.84
C GLY A 127 0.55 -0.86 19.04
N GLU A 128 -0.56 -0.19 19.27
CA GLU A 128 -0.79 0.69 20.41
C GLU A 128 -2.12 0.32 21.10
N LYS A 129 -2.11 0.31 22.44
CA LYS A 129 -3.32 0.21 23.26
C LYS A 129 -3.87 1.61 23.50
N THR A 130 -4.84 2.03 22.69
CA THR A 130 -5.46 3.37 22.78
C THR A 130 -6.58 3.44 23.82
N GLY A 131 -6.99 2.30 24.37
CA GLY A 131 -7.97 2.20 25.45
C GLY A 131 -8.11 0.75 25.94
N LEU A 132 -9.02 0.51 26.89
CA LEU A 132 -9.21 -0.83 27.45
C LEU A 132 -9.56 -1.87 26.37
N LEU A 133 -10.51 -1.53 25.50
CA LEU A 133 -10.99 -2.37 24.40
C LEU A 133 -10.62 -1.82 23.01
N SER A 134 -9.76 -0.81 22.95
CA SER A 134 -9.38 -0.14 21.71
C SER A 134 -7.91 -0.34 21.42
N ARG A 135 -7.61 -0.64 20.16
CA ARG A 135 -6.28 -0.89 19.63
C ARG A 135 -6.08 -0.06 18.38
N ARG A 136 -4.86 0.38 18.18
CA ARG A 136 -4.42 1.02 16.95
C ARG A 136 -3.24 0.23 16.39
N VAL A 137 -3.24 0.03 15.08
CA VAL A 137 -2.13 -0.59 14.37
C VAL A 137 -1.68 0.38 13.31
N HIS A 138 -0.40 0.73 13.34
CA HIS A 138 0.27 1.43 12.27
C HIS A 138 1.10 0.43 11.48
N ALA A 139 0.87 0.33 10.18
CA ALA A 139 1.57 -0.56 9.28
C ALA A 139 2.18 0.23 8.13
N ARG A 140 3.27 -0.27 7.57
CA ARG A 140 3.89 0.31 6.38
C ARG A 140 4.02 -0.74 5.28
N ALA A 141 3.76 -0.30 4.06
CA ALA A 141 3.94 -1.11 2.86
C ALA A 141 4.67 -0.32 1.78
N TRP A 142 5.26 -1.06 0.84
CA TRP A 142 5.96 -0.52 -0.32
C TRP A 142 5.18 -0.88 -1.58
N LEU A 143 4.89 0.11 -2.40
CA LEU A 143 4.16 -0.06 -3.64
C LEU A 143 5.02 0.39 -4.81
N TYR A 144 5.43 -0.55 -5.63
CA TYR A 144 5.96 -0.25 -6.94
C TYR A 144 4.82 0.12 -7.88
N THR A 145 4.98 1.19 -8.65
CA THR A 145 4.15 1.47 -9.84
C THR A 145 5.05 1.77 -11.05
N ASP A 146 4.59 1.41 -12.24
CA ASP A 146 5.32 1.71 -13.49
C ASP A 146 5.06 3.12 -14.04
N GLY A 147 4.14 3.86 -13.42
CA GLY A 147 3.76 5.22 -13.77
C GLY A 147 3.14 5.98 -12.60
N ALA A 148 2.86 7.27 -12.82
CA ALA A 148 2.15 8.09 -11.87
C ALA A 148 0.65 7.83 -11.94
N THR A 149 0.03 7.60 -10.79
CA THR A 149 -1.43 7.42 -10.66
C THR A 149 -1.94 7.76 -9.28
N GLN A 150 -3.24 8.03 -9.17
CA GLN A 150 -3.96 8.10 -7.92
C GLN A 150 -4.73 6.80 -7.70
N LEU A 151 -4.45 6.14 -6.59
CA LEU A 151 -5.22 5.00 -6.10
C LEU A 151 -6.27 5.50 -5.11
N ARG A 152 -7.55 5.29 -5.42
CA ARG A 152 -8.70 5.78 -4.64
C ARG A 152 -9.76 4.70 -4.46
N GLY A 153 -10.34 4.63 -3.26
CA GLY A 153 -11.52 3.80 -2.99
C GLY A 153 -11.56 3.29 -1.56
N THR A 154 -12.48 2.35 -1.31
CA THR A 154 -12.63 1.70 0.00
C THR A 154 -12.55 0.20 -0.18
N VAL A 155 -11.68 -0.43 0.61
CA VAL A 155 -11.45 -1.87 0.57
C VAL A 155 -11.68 -2.48 1.94
N ASN A 156 -12.40 -3.60 2.02
CA ASN A 156 -12.50 -4.38 3.24
C ASN A 156 -11.37 -5.41 3.28
N CYS A 157 -10.45 -5.23 4.22
CA CYS A 157 -9.26 -6.07 4.41
C CYS A 157 -9.31 -6.90 5.70
N ALA A 158 -10.50 -7.22 6.21
CA ALA A 158 -10.64 -8.03 7.42
C ALA A 158 -9.92 -9.39 7.33
N GLY A 159 -9.92 -10.01 6.15
CA GLY A 159 -9.23 -11.27 5.88
C GLY A 159 -7.70 -11.18 5.99
N LEU A 160 -7.10 -9.99 5.85
CA LEU A 160 -5.65 -9.80 5.92
C LEU A 160 -5.12 -9.91 7.35
N LEU A 161 -5.84 -9.39 8.34
CA LEU A 161 -5.41 -9.43 9.74
C LEU A 161 -5.67 -10.78 10.41
N ASN A 162 -6.53 -11.61 9.82
CA ASN A 162 -6.94 -12.92 10.34
C ASN A 162 -7.35 -12.87 11.84
N ILE A 163 -8.07 -11.80 12.24
CA ILE A 163 -8.56 -11.64 13.61
C ILE A 163 -9.92 -12.36 13.72
N PRO A 164 -10.06 -13.40 14.55
CA PRO A 164 -11.34 -14.07 14.75
C PRO A 164 -12.43 -13.09 15.19
N GLY A 165 -13.58 -13.11 14.52
CA GLY A 165 -14.72 -12.24 14.84
C GLY A 165 -14.68 -10.85 14.19
N LEU A 166 -13.59 -10.48 13.51
CA LEU A 166 -13.54 -9.26 12.70
C LEU A 166 -13.88 -9.62 11.24
N SER A 167 -15.13 -9.41 10.84
CA SER A 167 -15.60 -9.69 9.47
C SER A 167 -15.60 -8.46 8.55
N ASN A 168 -15.49 -7.26 9.13
CA ASN A 168 -15.51 -6.00 8.41
C ASN A 168 -14.41 -5.06 8.91
N LEU A 169 -13.50 -4.69 8.01
CA LEU A 169 -12.44 -3.72 8.24
C LEU A 169 -12.32 -2.83 6.99
N PRO A 170 -13.21 -1.83 6.83
CA PRO A 170 -13.11 -0.88 5.74
C PRO A 170 -11.85 -0.02 5.90
N VAL A 171 -11.04 0.01 4.85
CA VAL A 171 -9.85 0.83 4.71
C VAL A 171 -10.07 1.80 3.56
N GLU A 172 -10.06 3.09 3.84
CA GLU A 172 -10.09 4.14 2.83
C GLU A 172 -8.68 4.32 2.25
N VAL A 173 -8.56 4.17 0.93
CA VAL A 173 -7.28 4.28 0.21
C VAL A 173 -7.22 5.62 -0.51
N ALA A 174 -6.20 6.41 -0.19
CA ALA A 174 -5.89 7.69 -0.84
C ALA A 174 -4.38 7.82 -1.04
N VAL A 175 -3.85 7.12 -2.05
CA VAL A 175 -2.41 7.08 -2.35
C VAL A 175 -2.15 7.69 -3.72
N ASN A 176 -1.23 8.64 -3.79
CA ASN A 176 -0.62 9.12 -5.02
C ASN A 176 0.67 8.34 -5.25
N THR A 177 0.98 8.04 -6.50
CA THR A 177 2.19 7.27 -6.83
C THR A 177 2.95 7.97 -7.94
N GLN A 178 4.25 7.71 -8.00
CA GLN A 178 5.06 7.95 -9.17
C GLN A 178 5.82 6.68 -9.53
N ARG A 179 6.41 6.65 -10.73
CA ARG A 179 7.16 5.49 -11.19
C ARG A 179 8.26 5.09 -10.19
N GLY A 180 8.33 3.81 -9.89
CA GLY A 180 9.25 3.24 -8.89
C GLY A 180 8.54 2.87 -7.60
N TRP A 181 9.31 2.66 -6.53
CA TRP A 181 8.77 2.28 -5.22
C TRP A 181 8.31 3.49 -4.42
N ASN A 182 7.06 3.47 -4.00
CA ASN A 182 6.41 4.43 -3.13
C ASN A 182 6.21 3.81 -1.75
N VAL A 183 6.14 4.63 -0.70
CA VAL A 183 5.91 4.15 0.66
C VAL A 183 4.53 4.60 1.11
N MET A 184 3.71 3.66 1.56
CA MET A 184 2.39 3.92 2.12
C MET A 184 2.35 3.56 3.61
N ASP A 185 1.68 4.41 4.37
CA ASP A 185 1.31 4.11 5.75
C ASP A 185 -0.17 3.69 5.79
N LEU A 186 -0.44 2.66 6.57
CA LEU A 186 -1.75 2.10 6.84
C LEU A 186 -2.03 2.28 8.33
N LEU A 187 -3.06 3.03 8.66
CA LEU A 187 -3.52 3.22 10.03
C LEU A 187 -4.82 2.47 10.23
N LEU A 188 -4.83 1.51 11.14
CA LEU A 188 -6.00 0.71 11.50
C LEU A 188 -6.40 1.00 12.93
N ASN A 189 -7.68 1.21 13.17
CA ASN A 189 -8.27 1.29 14.49
C ASN A 189 -9.20 0.09 14.64
N VAL A 190 -9.00 -0.69 15.71
CA VAL A 190 -9.81 -1.87 16.02
C VAL A 190 -10.33 -1.71 17.44
N SER A 191 -11.62 -1.97 17.65
CA SER A 191 -12.24 -1.90 18.97
C SER A 191 -13.16 -3.08 19.23
N ALA A 192 -13.31 -3.45 20.50
CA ALA A 192 -14.35 -4.35 20.96
C ALA A 192 -15.40 -3.59 21.76
N ASN A 193 -16.65 -4.03 21.71
CA ASN A 193 -17.68 -3.59 22.67
C ASN A 193 -17.70 -4.50 23.91
N VAL A 194 -18.56 -4.16 24.89
CA VAL A 194 -18.71 -4.92 26.14
C VAL A 194 -19.23 -6.35 25.95
N PHE A 195 -19.79 -6.66 24.78
CA PHE A 195 -20.23 -8.01 24.40
C PHE A 195 -19.18 -8.76 23.58
N GLY A 196 -17.97 -8.21 23.45
CA GLY A 196 -16.87 -8.82 22.70
C GLY A 196 -17.01 -8.72 21.17
N GLN A 197 -17.95 -7.93 20.66
CA GLN A 197 -18.09 -7.73 19.21
C GLN A 197 -16.99 -6.77 18.73
N LEU A 198 -16.25 -7.21 17.71
CA LEU A 198 -15.16 -6.45 17.12
C LEU A 198 -15.68 -5.54 16.00
N SER A 199 -15.12 -4.34 15.94
CA SER A 199 -15.26 -3.41 14.84
C SER A 199 -13.89 -2.84 14.49
N GLY A 200 -13.74 -2.38 13.26
CA GLY A 200 -12.54 -1.65 12.89
C GLY A 200 -12.75 -0.74 11.69
N SER A 201 -11.79 0.14 11.48
CA SER A 201 -11.67 0.98 10.30
C SER A 201 -10.20 1.29 10.05
N GLY A 202 -9.88 1.77 8.85
CA GLY A 202 -8.54 2.23 8.57
C GLY A 202 -8.42 3.19 7.41
N THR A 203 -7.22 3.70 7.24
CA THR A 203 -6.83 4.58 6.14
C THR A 203 -5.47 4.16 5.60
N ALA A 204 -5.30 4.20 4.28
CA ALA A 204 -4.03 3.99 3.59
C ALA A 204 -3.68 5.25 2.79
N ALA A 205 -2.52 5.84 3.07
CA ALA A 205 -2.06 7.07 2.43
C ALA A 205 -0.55 7.03 2.18
N ASN A 206 -0.05 7.99 1.40
CA ASN A 206 1.39 8.21 1.26
C ASN A 206 2.04 8.45 2.62
N SER A 207 3.17 7.79 2.87
CA SER A 207 3.90 7.97 4.11
C SER A 207 4.53 9.36 4.22
N THR A 208 4.47 10.00 5.38
CA THR A 208 5.24 11.24 5.59
C THR A 208 6.67 10.96 6.04
N ALA A 209 6.98 9.73 6.43
CA ALA A 209 8.29 9.34 6.97
C ALA A 209 9.24 8.77 5.91
N GLY A 210 8.77 8.52 4.68
CA GLY A 210 9.61 8.10 3.55
C GLY A 210 10.49 6.88 3.85
N SER A 211 11.81 7.06 3.80
CA SER A 211 12.83 6.03 4.02
C SER A 211 13.23 5.81 5.48
N ALA A 212 12.50 6.38 6.45
CA ALA A 212 12.78 6.19 7.87
C ALA A 212 12.85 4.71 8.25
N THR A 213 13.72 4.39 9.23
CA THR A 213 13.87 3.03 9.75
C THR A 213 12.53 2.52 10.29
N THR A 214 12.18 1.30 9.89
CA THR A 214 10.90 0.66 10.23
C THR A 214 11.11 -0.49 11.18
N THR A 215 10.21 -0.65 12.14
CA THR A 215 10.22 -1.84 13.00
C THR A 215 9.48 -2.98 12.32
N TRP A 216 10.13 -4.14 12.20
CA TRP A 216 9.58 -5.34 11.57
C TRP A 216 9.29 -6.41 12.62
N ARG A 217 8.08 -6.98 12.57
CA ARG A 217 7.58 -7.95 13.54
C ARG A 217 6.79 -9.04 12.86
N THR A 218 6.78 -10.22 13.46
CA THR A 218 5.82 -11.29 13.18
C THR A 218 4.42 -10.88 13.65
N MET A 219 3.40 -11.54 13.10
CA MET A 219 2.03 -11.35 13.56
C MET A 219 1.85 -11.74 15.04
N ALA A 220 2.55 -12.78 15.50
CA ALA A 220 2.51 -13.21 16.89
C ALA A 220 3.04 -12.14 17.86
N GLU A 221 4.14 -11.46 17.49
CA GLU A 221 4.67 -10.33 18.27
C GLU A 221 3.71 -9.15 18.28
N LEU A 222 3.07 -8.83 17.14
CA LEU A 222 2.05 -7.79 17.08
C LEU A 222 0.85 -8.14 17.99
N GLN A 223 0.37 -9.38 17.94
CA GLN A 223 -0.72 -9.84 18.80
C GLN A 223 -0.35 -9.74 20.28
N ALA A 224 0.89 -10.13 20.65
CA ALA A 224 1.40 -9.98 22.01
C ALA A 224 1.48 -8.51 22.46
N GLN A 225 1.91 -7.61 21.56
CA GLN A 225 1.93 -6.16 21.82
C GLN A 225 0.52 -5.61 22.05
N LEU A 226 -0.44 -6.06 21.23
CA LEU A 226 -1.82 -5.59 21.29
C LEU A 226 -2.59 -6.15 22.48
N GLY A 227 -2.40 -7.42 22.87
CA GLY A 227 -2.99 -8.07 24.05
C GLY A 227 -4.45 -7.68 24.37
N PHE A 228 -5.41 -8.53 24.01
CA PHE A 228 -6.78 -8.45 24.52
C PHE A 228 -6.91 -9.25 25.82
#